data_AF-A0A6A3GGA5-F1
#
_entry.id   AF-A0A6A3GGA5-F1
#
_cell.length_a   1.000
_cell.length_b   1.000
_cell.length_c   1.000
_cell.angle_alpha   90.00
_cell.angle_beta   90.00
_cell.angle_gamma   90.00
#
_symmetry.space_group_name_H-M   'P 1'
#
loop_
_entity.id
_entity.type
_entity.pdbx_description
1 polymer ?
#
loop_
_entity_poly.entity_id
_entity_poly.type
_entity_poly.pdbx_seq_one_letter_code
_entity_poly.pdbx_strand_id
1 'polypeptide(L)'
;MSSASPPGSPSQSPPAEASADDLRRLNSLLRGRLASASADLQTAASSRNVTADDQHRLSRTLLRQTHDLRALESLYGAQQREVGRLRAEITALQEPSDPSVARDPAVVQLESQLRQHEAEFRNLESRFDQAVFERDVLQDQSDHLAGEVRLAGDEIEQLQEDRNDLDRARENAEHELLLTETSLARVAEALQQAESRAARLTETSGAAPSDLDRLTQERDAARAATACASDRLGAVEEDLRGHQRSCRDSSAELNRLRALQAASTDDFIRTVQGRDTARDDANRLRGDVSDLNAKLATAKNAQGVPAKEFADAKRRLQDLEHSVRVLQRERDAARDARDQARQERDTFQRDLDLAHQKIAAVAAAVGPISIAD
;
A
#
# COMPACT_ATOMS: atom_id res chain seq x y z
N MET A 1 23.58 30.53 7.37
CA MET A 1 24.75 29.93 6.70
C MET A 1 24.79 30.48 5.29
N SER A 2 25.96 30.92 4.84
CA SER A 2 26.15 31.67 3.61
C SER A 2 25.71 30.87 2.38
N SER A 3 24.77 31.43 1.63
CA SER A 3 24.34 30.95 0.31
C SER A 3 25.49 31.11 -0.69
N ALA A 4 26.08 30.00 -1.11
CA ALA A 4 26.94 29.97 -2.29
C ALA A 4 26.05 30.21 -3.53
N SER A 5 26.38 31.23 -4.30
CA SER A 5 25.74 31.52 -5.59
C SER A 5 25.90 30.32 -6.54
N PRO A 6 24.92 30.06 -7.43
CA PRO A 6 25.04 29.00 -8.42
C PRO A 6 26.20 29.31 -9.39
N PRO A 7 26.93 28.30 -9.88
CA PRO A 7 27.91 28.51 -10.94
C PRO A 7 27.16 28.96 -12.20
N GLY A 8 27.63 30.06 -12.78
CA GLY A 8 26.97 30.75 -13.88
C GLY A 8 26.65 29.87 -15.09
N SER A 9 25.59 30.25 -15.80
CA SER A 9 25.13 29.68 -17.06
C SER A 9 26.29 29.44 -18.04
N PRO A 10 26.50 28.21 -18.52
CA PRO A 10 27.38 27.95 -19.65
C PRO A 10 26.52 27.40 -20.80
N SER A 11 25.63 28.26 -21.30
CA SER A 11 25.00 28.13 -22.63
C SER A 11 25.75 29.02 -23.63
N GLN A 12 27.08 29.04 -23.54
CA GLN A 12 27.89 29.76 -24.53
C GLN A 12 27.81 28.99 -25.85
N SER A 13 27.04 29.54 -26.78
CA SER A 13 27.17 29.26 -28.21
C SER A 13 28.65 29.30 -28.59
N PRO A 14 29.11 28.42 -29.49
CA PRO A 14 30.50 28.43 -29.91
C PRO A 14 30.86 29.83 -30.45
N PRO A 15 32.06 30.36 -30.15
CA PRO A 15 32.52 31.59 -30.76
C PRO A 15 32.56 31.40 -32.29
N ALA A 16 32.25 32.46 -33.04
CA ALA A 16 32.04 32.45 -34.49
C ALA A 16 33.25 31.97 -35.34
N GLU A 17 34.39 31.65 -34.70
CA GLU A 17 35.63 31.17 -35.32
C GLU A 17 36.27 30.02 -34.51
N ALA A 18 35.47 29.14 -33.90
CA ALA A 18 36.00 27.97 -33.18
C ALA A 18 36.68 26.98 -34.15
N SER A 19 37.88 26.50 -33.80
CA SER A 19 38.57 25.48 -34.59
C SER A 19 37.87 24.12 -34.47
N ALA A 20 38.10 23.21 -35.43
CA ALA A 20 37.54 21.85 -35.37
C ALA A 20 37.95 21.10 -34.10
N ASP A 21 39.16 21.33 -33.58
CA ASP A 21 39.62 20.70 -32.33
C ASP A 21 38.91 21.28 -31.10
N ASP A 22 38.62 22.58 -31.08
CA ASP A 22 37.84 23.21 -30.01
C ASP A 22 36.42 22.66 -29.98
N LEU A 23 35.80 22.50 -31.15
CA LEU A 23 34.45 21.93 -31.29
C LEU A 23 34.40 20.45 -30.87
N ARG A 24 35.42 19.65 -31.17
CA ARG A 24 35.55 18.27 -30.69
C ARG A 24 35.67 18.20 -29.16
N ARG A 25 36.45 19.09 -28.56
CA ARG A 25 36.58 19.19 -27.09
C ARG A 25 35.25 19.60 -26.45
N LEU A 26 34.59 20.61 -27.01
CA LEU A 26 33.28 21.06 -26.54
C LEU A 26 32.23 19.95 -26.63
N ASN A 27 32.18 19.23 -27.75
CA ASN A 27 31.24 18.13 -27.93
C ASN A 27 31.49 17.00 -26.92
N SER A 28 32.76 16.65 -26.67
CA SER A 28 33.13 15.67 -25.64
C SER A 28 32.70 16.10 -24.24
N LEU A 29 32.88 17.39 -23.90
CA LEU A 29 32.42 17.97 -22.63
C LEU A 29 30.90 17.91 -22.50
N LEU A 30 30.16 18.32 -23.55
CA LEU A 30 28.70 18.31 -23.55
C LEU A 30 28.16 16.89 -23.39
N ARG A 31 28.76 15.88 -24.05
CA ARG A 31 28.41 14.46 -23.86
C ARG A 31 28.60 14.01 -22.41
N GLY A 32 29.70 14.41 -21.76
CA GLY A 32 29.94 14.11 -20.35
C GLY A 32 28.91 14.76 -19.42
N ARG A 33 28.57 16.03 -19.67
CA ARG A 33 27.52 16.75 -18.92
C ARG A 33 26.15 16.11 -19.12
N LEU A 34 25.84 15.67 -20.33
CA LEU A 34 24.57 15.03 -20.66
C LEU A 34 24.41 13.67 -19.98
N ALA A 35 25.50 12.89 -19.91
CA ALA A 35 25.54 11.65 -19.16
C ALA A 35 25.32 11.89 -17.67
N SER A 36 25.92 12.94 -17.11
CA SER A 36 25.74 13.35 -15.71
C SER A 36 24.30 13.78 -15.44
N ALA A 37 23.75 14.68 -16.25
CA ALA A 37 22.36 15.13 -16.14
C ALA A 37 21.35 13.97 -16.28
N SER A 38 21.65 12.98 -17.11
CA SER A 38 20.82 11.77 -17.24
C SER A 38 20.87 10.90 -15.99
N ALA A 39 22.03 10.79 -15.34
CA ALA A 39 22.17 10.07 -14.07
C ALA A 39 21.45 10.80 -12.92
N ASP A 40 21.54 12.13 -12.87
CA ASP A 40 20.85 12.96 -11.88
C ASP A 40 19.33 12.83 -12.04
N LEU A 41 18.82 12.92 -13.28
CA LEU A 41 17.40 12.71 -13.59
C LEU A 41 16.91 11.31 -13.19
N GLN A 42 17.71 10.27 -13.45
CA GLN A 42 17.38 8.90 -13.05
C GLN A 42 17.35 8.75 -11.53
N THR A 43 18.28 9.41 -10.83
CA THR A 43 18.36 9.40 -9.37
C THR A 43 17.15 10.12 -8.75
N ALA A 44 16.82 11.32 -9.24
CA ALA A 44 15.65 12.08 -8.81
C ALA A 44 14.34 11.31 -9.06
N ALA A 45 14.19 10.71 -10.25
CA ALA A 45 13.03 9.87 -10.57
C ALA A 45 12.91 8.64 -9.66
N SER A 46 14.03 7.98 -9.38
CA SER A 46 14.05 6.82 -8.48
C SER A 46 13.69 7.21 -7.06
N SER A 47 14.25 8.32 -6.56
CA SER A 47 13.93 8.89 -5.24
C SER A 47 12.44 9.23 -5.12
N ARG A 48 11.89 9.96 -6.10
CA ARG A 48 10.46 10.32 -6.13
C ARG A 48 9.55 9.10 -6.08
N ASN A 49 9.89 8.03 -6.79
CA ASN A 49 9.09 6.80 -6.78
C ASN A 49 9.05 6.15 -5.40
N VAL A 50 10.18 6.11 -4.68
CA VAL A 50 10.22 5.59 -3.30
C VAL A 50 9.33 6.43 -2.38
N THR A 51 9.45 7.76 -2.43
CA THR A 51 8.61 8.66 -1.62
C THR A 51 7.12 8.52 -1.97
N ALA A 52 6.78 8.34 -3.25
CA ALA A 52 5.41 8.13 -3.69
C ALA A 52 4.84 6.78 -3.21
N ASP A 53 5.65 5.72 -3.20
CA ASP A 53 5.25 4.41 -2.66
C ASP A 53 5.00 4.49 -1.15
N ASP A 54 5.84 5.22 -0.41
CA ASP A 54 5.66 5.48 1.02
C ASP A 54 4.38 6.30 1.29
N GLN A 55 4.12 7.33 0.49
CA GLN A 55 2.89 8.13 0.56
C GLN A 55 1.64 7.27 0.33
N HIS A 56 1.69 6.36 -0.65
CA HIS A 56 0.60 5.42 -0.92
C HIS A 56 0.39 4.42 0.22
N ARG A 57 1.48 3.94 0.83
CA ARG A 57 1.43 3.05 1.99
C ARG A 57 0.78 3.74 3.19
N LEU A 58 1.12 5.00 3.45
CA LEU A 58 0.51 5.80 4.51
C LEU A 58 -0.96 6.08 4.23
N SER A 59 -1.32 6.46 3.00
CA SER A 59 -2.71 6.68 2.58
C SER A 59 -3.59 5.45 2.82
N ARG A 60 -3.09 4.24 2.54
CA ARG A 60 -3.81 2.98 2.84
C ARG A 60 -3.98 2.74 4.34
N THR A 61 -3.01 3.15 5.15
CA THR A 61 -3.06 3.02 6.61
C THR A 61 -4.08 4.00 7.20
N LEU A 62 -4.06 5.25 6.75
CA LEU A 62 -5.06 6.28 7.10
C LEU A 62 -6.48 5.83 6.74
N LEU A 63 -6.67 5.21 5.58
CA LEU A 63 -7.97 4.67 5.20
C LEU A 63 -8.46 3.63 6.20
N ARG A 64 -7.60 2.69 6.62
CA ARG A 64 -7.95 1.66 7.62
C ARG A 64 -8.29 2.30 8.97
N GLN A 65 -7.45 3.21 9.48
CA GLN A 65 -7.71 3.91 10.73
C GLN A 65 -9.00 4.73 10.70
N THR A 66 -9.34 5.34 9.55
CA THR A 66 -10.61 6.05 9.39
C THR A 66 -11.81 5.10 9.54
N HIS A 67 -11.69 3.87 9.05
CA HIS A 67 -12.74 2.85 9.27
C HIS A 67 -12.80 2.41 10.73
N ASP A 68 -11.65 2.21 11.38
CA ASP A 68 -11.58 1.83 12.80
C ASP A 68 -12.16 2.93 13.70
N LEU A 69 -11.90 4.21 13.40
CA LEU A 69 -12.50 5.35 14.09
C LEU A 69 -14.02 5.38 13.95
N ARG A 70 -14.58 5.11 12.75
CA ARG A 70 -16.04 5.00 12.59
C ARG A 70 -16.63 3.83 13.38
N ALA A 71 -15.90 2.73 13.50
CA ALA A 71 -16.32 1.60 14.32
C ALA A 71 -16.32 1.97 15.81
N LEU A 72 -15.29 2.68 16.28
CA LEU A 72 -15.22 3.21 17.65
C LEU A 72 -16.33 4.24 17.92
N GLU A 73 -16.60 5.15 16.99
CA GLU A 73 -17.71 6.11 17.09
C GLU A 73 -19.06 5.41 17.23
N SER A 74 -19.28 4.32 16.47
CA SER A 74 -20.49 3.50 16.56
C SER A 74 -20.64 2.83 17.93
N LEU A 75 -19.54 2.30 18.48
CA LEU A 75 -19.50 1.72 19.82
C LEU A 75 -19.75 2.78 20.90
N TYR A 76 -19.17 3.97 20.72
CA TYR A 76 -19.34 5.10 21.62
C TYR A 76 -20.81 5.53 21.68
N GLY A 77 -21.46 5.69 20.53
CA GLY A 77 -22.89 5.99 20.47
C GLY A 77 -23.78 4.88 21.03
N ALA A 78 -23.36 3.61 20.95
CA ALA A 78 -24.07 2.49 21.59
C ALA A 78 -23.96 2.53 23.11
N GLN A 79 -22.76 2.74 23.63
CA GLN A 79 -22.51 2.84 25.07
C GLN A 79 -23.23 4.04 25.68
N GLN A 80 -23.21 5.20 25.00
CA GLN A 80 -23.91 6.40 25.45
C GLN A 80 -25.42 6.17 25.56
N ARG A 81 -26.02 5.45 24.60
CA ARG A 81 -27.45 5.07 24.66
C ARG A 81 -27.74 4.13 25.82
N GLU A 82 -26.87 3.17 26.12
CA GLU A 82 -27.07 2.23 27.23
C GLU A 82 -26.97 2.93 28.60
N VAL A 83 -25.98 3.82 28.76
CA VAL A 83 -25.87 4.67 29.95
C VAL A 83 -27.15 5.52 30.13
N GLY A 84 -27.65 6.11 29.04
CA GLY A 84 -28.92 6.86 29.05
C GLY A 84 -30.13 5.99 29.44
N ARG A 85 -30.20 4.76 28.91
CA ARG A 85 -31.26 3.78 29.22
C ARG A 85 -31.25 3.41 30.70
N LEU A 86 -30.09 3.05 31.25
CA LEU A 86 -29.92 2.69 32.66
C LEU A 86 -30.29 3.85 33.59
N ARG A 87 -29.88 5.08 33.25
CA ARG A 87 -30.27 6.28 34.02
C ARG A 87 -31.79 6.50 34.04
N ALA A 88 -32.46 6.31 32.90
CA ALA A 88 -33.90 6.45 32.80
C ALA A 88 -34.63 5.36 33.60
N GLU A 89 -34.15 4.12 33.55
CA GLU A 89 -34.71 2.98 34.30
C GLU A 89 -34.57 3.16 35.81
N ILE A 90 -33.39 3.61 36.28
CA ILE A 90 -33.17 3.97 37.69
C ILE A 90 -34.15 5.06 38.13
N THR A 91 -34.33 6.10 37.32
CA THR A 91 -35.25 7.22 37.63
C THR A 91 -36.70 6.76 37.72
N ALA A 92 -37.12 5.87 36.81
CA ALA A 92 -38.48 5.32 36.79
C ALA A 92 -38.80 4.46 38.02
N LEU A 93 -37.80 3.73 38.55
CA LEU A 93 -37.94 2.94 39.77
C LEU A 93 -37.82 3.78 41.06
N GLN A 94 -37.31 5.01 40.95
CA GLN A 94 -37.16 5.97 42.05
C GLN A 94 -38.40 6.88 42.23
N GLU A 95 -39.61 6.41 41.87
CA GLU A 95 -40.87 7.07 42.30
C GLU A 95 -40.82 7.44 43.79
N PRO A 96 -41.45 8.55 44.22
CA PRO A 96 -41.23 9.16 45.54
C PRO A 96 -41.72 8.23 46.66
N SER A 97 -40.88 7.27 47.02
CA SER A 97 -41.06 6.34 48.11
C SER A 97 -40.47 6.97 49.36
N ASP A 98 -41.16 6.79 50.48
CA ASP A 98 -40.79 7.35 51.78
C ASP A 98 -39.29 7.14 52.07
N PRO A 99 -38.54 8.19 52.48
CA PRO A 99 -37.10 8.12 52.72
C PRO A 99 -36.71 7.19 53.90
N SER A 100 -37.69 6.55 54.55
CA SER A 100 -37.50 5.58 55.63
C SER A 100 -37.49 4.12 55.16
N VAL A 101 -37.82 3.84 53.89
CA VAL A 101 -37.85 2.49 53.32
C VAL A 101 -36.47 2.11 52.78
N ALA A 102 -36.02 0.89 53.09
CA ALA A 102 -34.76 0.36 52.56
C ALA A 102 -34.76 0.40 51.02
N ARG A 103 -33.66 0.87 50.41
CA ARG A 103 -33.53 0.98 48.95
C ARG A 103 -33.85 -0.34 48.27
N ASP A 104 -34.59 -0.27 47.17
CA ASP A 104 -34.90 -1.42 46.33
C ASP A 104 -33.60 -2.07 45.81
N PRO A 105 -33.35 -3.36 46.08
CA PRO A 105 -32.17 -4.07 45.57
C PRO A 105 -32.06 -4.02 44.03
N ALA A 106 -33.16 -3.89 43.28
CA ALA A 106 -33.13 -3.73 41.83
C ALA A 106 -32.47 -2.41 41.41
N VAL A 107 -32.75 -1.32 42.13
CA VAL A 107 -32.11 -0.01 41.90
C VAL A 107 -30.62 -0.08 42.20
N VAL A 108 -30.22 -0.75 43.28
CA VAL A 108 -28.80 -0.93 43.64
C VAL A 108 -28.04 -1.73 42.56
N GLN A 109 -28.67 -2.75 41.99
CA GLN A 109 -28.10 -3.53 40.90
C GLN A 109 -27.93 -2.68 39.63
N LEU A 110 -28.95 -1.91 39.23
CA LEU A 110 -28.86 -1.00 38.08
C LEU A 110 -27.81 0.10 38.28
N GLU A 111 -27.70 0.68 39.48
CA GLU A 111 -26.64 1.64 39.82
C GLU A 111 -25.24 1.03 39.68
N SER A 112 -25.08 -0.25 40.03
CA SER A 112 -23.80 -0.95 39.84
C SER A 112 -23.46 -1.16 38.36
N GLN A 113 -24.45 -1.53 37.54
CA GLN A 113 -24.30 -1.67 36.08
C GLN A 113 -23.99 -0.32 35.44
N LEU A 114 -24.67 0.75 35.86
CA LEU A 114 -24.40 2.11 35.39
C LEU A 114 -22.95 2.51 35.66
N ARG A 115 -22.45 2.30 36.89
CA ARG A 115 -21.06 2.59 37.25
C ARG A 115 -20.06 1.80 36.39
N GLN A 116 -20.38 0.55 36.07
CA GLN A 116 -19.56 -0.26 35.18
C GLN A 116 -19.56 0.31 33.75
N HIS A 117 -20.73 0.59 33.18
CA HIS A 117 -20.84 1.14 31.83
C HIS A 117 -20.21 2.53 31.70
N GLU A 118 -20.26 3.36 32.75
CA GLU A 118 -19.57 4.66 32.81
C GLU A 118 -18.04 4.52 32.87
N ALA A 119 -17.52 3.47 33.52
CA ALA A 119 -16.08 3.18 33.52
C ALA A 119 -15.61 2.69 32.14
N GLU A 120 -16.38 1.80 31.51
CA GLU A 120 -16.14 1.33 30.14
C GLU A 120 -16.22 2.49 29.13
N PHE A 121 -17.15 3.41 29.31
CA PHE A 121 -17.30 4.61 28.49
C PHE A 121 -16.06 5.50 28.57
N ARG A 122 -15.54 5.79 29.78
CA ARG A 122 -14.30 6.55 29.94
C ARG A 122 -13.08 5.87 29.31
N ASN A 123 -13.03 4.53 29.36
CA ASN A 123 -11.99 3.78 28.65
C ASN A 123 -12.12 3.94 27.12
N LEU A 124 -13.34 3.91 26.61
CA LEU A 124 -13.62 4.09 25.19
C LEU A 124 -13.29 5.51 24.72
N GLU A 125 -13.60 6.54 25.51
CA GLU A 125 -13.18 7.93 25.27
C GLU A 125 -11.66 8.02 25.11
N SER A 126 -10.91 7.47 26.07
CA SER A 126 -9.44 7.50 26.02
C SER A 126 -8.88 6.79 24.78
N ARG A 127 -9.50 5.69 24.36
CA ARG A 127 -9.11 4.96 23.13
C ARG A 127 -9.47 5.73 21.87
N PHE A 128 -10.60 6.43 21.87
CA PHE A 128 -11.02 7.27 20.75
C PHE A 128 -10.06 8.45 20.57
N ASP A 129 -9.75 9.16 21.65
CA ASP A 129 -8.79 10.29 21.63
C ASP A 129 -7.42 9.84 21.14
N GLN A 130 -6.93 8.69 21.62
CA GLN A 130 -5.67 8.11 21.16
C GLN A 130 -5.71 7.79 19.65
N ALA A 131 -6.79 7.16 19.17
CA ALA A 131 -6.93 6.81 17.76
C ALA A 131 -7.04 8.06 16.86
N VAL A 132 -7.67 9.13 17.33
CA VAL A 132 -7.72 10.42 16.63
C VAL A 132 -6.32 11.04 16.55
N PHE A 133 -5.59 11.07 17.67
CA PHE A 133 -4.23 11.58 17.71
C PHE A 133 -3.30 10.82 16.74
N GLU A 134 -3.35 9.49 16.76
CA GLU A 134 -2.55 8.65 15.85
C GLU A 134 -2.89 8.91 14.38
N ARG A 135 -4.17 9.07 14.05
CA ARG A 135 -4.61 9.41 12.69
C ARG A 135 -4.05 10.78 12.27
N ASP A 136 -4.12 11.78 13.14
CA ASP A 136 -3.65 13.13 12.82
C ASP A 136 -2.14 13.16 12.55
N VAL A 137 -1.36 12.45 13.36
CA VAL A 137 0.09 12.28 13.11
C VAL A 137 0.35 11.62 11.75
N LEU A 138 -0.42 10.59 11.39
CA LEU A 138 -0.28 9.92 10.10
C LEU A 138 -0.74 10.80 8.93
N GLN A 139 -1.73 11.66 9.15
CA GLN A 139 -2.21 12.62 8.16
C GLN A 139 -1.13 13.67 7.88
N ASP A 140 -0.52 14.22 8.92
CA ASP A 140 0.60 15.17 8.80
C ASP A 140 1.78 14.55 8.04
N GLN A 141 2.11 13.28 8.34
CA GLN A 141 3.16 12.55 7.61
C GLN A 141 2.80 12.33 6.14
N SER A 142 1.54 11.97 5.85
CA SER A 142 1.06 11.79 4.48
C SER A 142 1.12 13.10 3.69
N ASP A 143 0.72 14.21 4.30
CA ASP A 143 0.73 15.53 3.65
C ASP A 143 2.16 16.03 3.43
N HIS A 144 3.07 15.76 4.35
CA HIS A 144 4.50 16.02 4.18
C HIS A 144 5.08 15.27 2.99
N LEU A 145 4.86 13.95 2.89
CA LEU A 145 5.35 13.16 1.75
C LEU A 145 4.69 13.56 0.44
N ALA A 146 3.41 13.92 0.43
CA ALA A 146 2.76 14.46 -0.75
C ALA A 146 3.41 15.78 -1.21
N GLY A 147 3.86 16.60 -0.26
CA GLY A 147 4.69 17.77 -0.52
C GLY A 147 6.03 17.43 -1.16
N GLU A 148 6.75 16.44 -0.61
CA GLU A 148 8.04 15.99 -1.15
C GLU A 148 7.91 15.40 -2.56
N VAL A 149 6.88 14.57 -2.82
CA VAL A 149 6.61 14.00 -4.15
C VAL A 149 6.36 15.10 -5.18
N ARG A 150 5.66 16.16 -4.79
CA ARG A 150 5.41 17.33 -5.64
C ARG A 150 6.71 18.07 -5.94
N LEU A 151 7.50 18.40 -4.91
CA LEU A 151 8.78 19.10 -5.07
C LEU A 151 9.78 18.29 -5.91
N ALA A 152 9.87 16.98 -5.69
CA ALA A 152 10.68 16.10 -6.53
C ALA A 152 10.14 16.03 -7.98
N GLY A 153 8.84 16.22 -8.17
CA GLY A 153 8.24 16.41 -9.49
C GLY A 153 8.77 17.67 -10.18
N ASP A 154 8.76 18.79 -9.47
CA ASP A 154 9.27 20.09 -9.96
C ASP A 154 10.79 20.00 -10.28
N GLU A 155 11.57 19.32 -9.42
CA GLU A 155 13.00 19.08 -9.65
C GLU A 155 13.26 18.23 -10.91
N ILE A 156 12.48 17.17 -11.12
CA ILE A 156 12.58 16.33 -12.32
C ILE A 156 12.26 17.13 -13.59
N GLU A 157 11.26 18.00 -13.55
CA GLU A 157 10.91 18.87 -14.67
C GLU A 157 12.08 19.82 -15.01
N GLN A 158 12.66 20.46 -14.01
CA GLN A 158 13.85 21.30 -14.20
C GLN A 158 15.03 20.52 -14.78
N LEU A 159 15.32 19.33 -14.26
CA LEU A 159 16.40 18.48 -14.78
C LEU A 159 16.15 18.04 -16.22
N GLN A 160 14.89 17.84 -16.63
CA GLN A 160 14.54 17.54 -18.02
C GLN A 160 14.77 18.75 -18.93
N GLU A 161 14.39 19.95 -18.50
CA GLU A 161 14.66 21.19 -19.22
C GLU A 161 16.17 21.40 -19.42
N ASP A 162 16.95 21.30 -18.33
CA ASP A 162 18.40 21.44 -18.36
C ASP A 162 19.05 20.42 -19.32
N ARG A 163 18.55 19.16 -19.31
CA ARG A 163 19.04 18.12 -20.23
C ARG A 163 18.70 18.46 -21.68
N ASN A 164 17.48 18.94 -21.96
CA ASN A 164 17.07 19.32 -23.31
C ASN A 164 17.89 20.50 -23.84
N ASP A 165 18.24 21.46 -22.98
CA ASP A 165 19.11 22.57 -23.33
C ASP A 165 20.54 22.10 -23.63
N LEU A 166 21.06 21.13 -22.85
CA LEU A 166 22.35 20.50 -23.13
C LEU A 166 22.34 19.69 -24.43
N ASP A 167 21.27 18.94 -24.72
CA ASP A 167 21.11 18.21 -25.99
C ASP A 167 21.11 19.21 -27.15
N ARG A 168 20.34 20.30 -27.06
CA ARG A 168 20.31 21.36 -28.08
C ARG A 168 21.69 22.01 -28.28
N ALA A 169 22.40 22.29 -27.18
CA ALA A 169 23.76 22.83 -27.26
C ALA A 169 24.73 21.84 -27.93
N ARG A 170 24.58 20.53 -27.65
CA ARG A 170 25.39 19.47 -28.28
C ARG A 170 25.11 19.39 -29.77
N GLU A 171 23.84 19.36 -30.17
CA GLU A 171 23.42 19.32 -31.58
C GLU A 171 23.97 20.52 -32.36
N ASN A 172 23.91 21.72 -31.79
CA ASN A 172 24.48 22.92 -32.40
C ASN A 172 26.01 22.79 -32.56
N ALA A 173 26.73 22.32 -31.53
CA ALA A 173 28.17 22.11 -31.62
C ALA A 173 28.55 21.01 -32.64
N GLU A 174 27.75 19.94 -32.74
CA GLU A 174 27.88 18.89 -33.75
C GLU A 174 27.68 19.44 -35.16
N HIS A 175 26.70 20.31 -35.35
CA HIS A 175 26.43 20.96 -36.64
C HIS A 175 27.59 21.86 -37.08
N GLU A 176 28.08 22.73 -36.19
CA GLU A 176 29.23 23.58 -36.48
C GLU A 176 30.51 22.78 -36.73
N LEU A 177 30.71 21.67 -36.01
CA LEU A 177 31.85 20.78 -36.25
C LEU A 177 31.79 20.20 -37.67
N LEU A 178 30.62 19.74 -38.10
CA LEU A 178 30.43 19.20 -39.45
C LEU A 178 30.74 20.26 -40.53
N LEU A 179 30.26 21.50 -40.33
CA LEU A 179 30.51 22.61 -41.26
C LEU A 179 32.01 22.94 -41.35
N THR A 180 32.69 23.02 -40.21
CA THR A 180 34.13 23.33 -40.14
C THR A 180 35.01 22.21 -40.68
N GLU A 181 34.68 20.94 -40.41
CA GLU A 181 35.41 19.80 -40.99
C GLU A 181 35.24 19.73 -42.51
N THR A 182 34.03 20.01 -43.02
CA THR A 182 33.76 20.04 -44.46
C THR A 182 34.52 21.17 -45.16
N SER A 183 34.62 22.35 -44.54
CA SER A 183 35.38 23.48 -45.11
C SER A 183 36.88 23.22 -45.09
N LEU A 184 37.41 22.64 -44.00
CA LEU A 184 38.81 22.20 -43.90
C LEU A 184 39.18 21.16 -44.97
N ALA A 185 38.31 20.17 -45.21
CA ALA A 185 38.52 19.17 -46.25
C ALA A 185 38.67 19.81 -47.65
N ARG A 186 37.80 20.77 -47.99
CA ARG A 186 37.88 21.50 -49.27
C ARG A 186 39.17 22.31 -49.40
N VAL A 187 39.62 22.94 -48.31
CA VAL A 187 40.89 23.71 -48.30
C VAL A 187 42.09 22.77 -48.46
N ALA A 188 42.08 21.61 -47.80
CA ALA A 188 43.13 20.61 -47.93
C ALA A 188 43.23 20.06 -49.37
N GLU A 189 42.10 19.77 -50.02
CA GLU A 189 42.08 19.37 -51.43
C GLU A 189 42.63 20.45 -52.36
N ALA A 190 42.26 21.72 -52.13
CA ALA A 190 42.77 22.85 -52.90
C ALA A 190 44.30 23.05 -52.72
N LEU A 191 44.80 22.86 -51.49
CA LEU A 191 46.22 22.90 -51.19
C LEU A 191 46.99 21.79 -51.91
N GLN A 192 46.49 20.55 -51.85
CA GLN A 192 47.10 19.40 -52.53
C GLN A 192 47.14 19.62 -54.06
N GLN A 193 46.10 20.22 -54.64
CA GLN A 193 46.11 20.60 -56.04
C GLN A 193 47.16 21.69 -56.35
N ALA A 194 47.33 22.68 -55.48
CA ALA A 194 48.34 23.72 -55.66
C ALA A 194 49.77 23.15 -55.57
N GLU A 195 50.03 22.27 -54.59
CA GLU A 195 51.31 21.58 -54.43
C GLU A 195 51.65 20.73 -55.65
N SER A 196 50.68 19.97 -56.18
CA SER A 196 50.89 19.17 -57.40
C SER A 196 51.25 20.00 -58.63
N ARG A 197 50.72 21.24 -58.73
CA ARG A 197 51.07 22.19 -59.79
C ARG A 197 52.48 22.74 -59.61
N ALA A 198 52.90 23.03 -58.37
CA ALA A 198 54.24 23.50 -58.05
C ALA A 198 55.32 22.42 -58.28
N ALA A 199 55.04 21.17 -57.92
CA ALA A 199 55.94 20.04 -58.16
C ALA A 199 56.25 19.85 -59.65
N ARG A 200 55.23 19.94 -60.52
CA ARG A 200 55.39 19.85 -61.99
C ARG A 200 56.26 20.96 -62.60
N LEU A 201 56.31 22.14 -61.98
CA LEU A 201 57.18 23.24 -62.44
C LEU A 201 58.65 23.00 -62.09
N THR A 202 58.90 22.29 -60.99
CA THR A 202 60.24 22.09 -60.43
C THR A 202 61.05 21.04 -61.21
N GLU A 203 60.40 20.08 -61.87
CA GLU A 203 61.04 19.03 -62.69
C GLU A 203 61.71 19.52 -64.00
N THR A 204 61.64 20.81 -64.33
CA THR A 204 62.06 21.36 -65.64
C THR A 204 63.43 22.07 -65.68
N SER A 205 64.21 22.06 -64.59
CA SER A 205 65.46 22.82 -64.50
C SER A 205 66.64 21.95 -64.08
N GLY A 206 67.63 21.78 -64.96
CA GLY A 206 68.89 21.06 -64.70
C GLY A 206 70.12 21.95 -64.95
N ALA A 207 71.10 21.90 -64.04
CA ALA A 207 72.35 22.66 -64.13
C ALA A 207 73.55 21.87 -63.56
N ALA A 208 74.74 22.19 -64.10
CA ALA A 208 76.05 21.52 -63.94
C ALA A 208 77.07 22.40 -63.14
N PRO A 209 78.39 22.19 -63.29
CA PRO A 209 79.34 21.56 -62.38
C PRO A 209 80.11 22.56 -61.49
N SER A 210 79.40 23.26 -60.60
CA SER A 210 79.93 23.60 -59.26
C SER A 210 79.70 22.44 -58.28
N ASP A 211 79.54 21.24 -58.86
CA ASP A 211 78.72 20.18 -58.33
C ASP A 211 79.44 19.32 -57.31
N LEU A 212 80.76 19.23 -57.24
CA LEU A 212 81.37 18.25 -56.34
C LEU A 212 81.32 18.66 -54.85
N ASP A 213 81.60 19.92 -54.54
CA ASP A 213 81.44 20.46 -53.18
C ASP A 213 79.96 20.60 -52.82
N ARG A 214 79.14 20.98 -53.81
CA ARG A 214 77.69 21.02 -53.68
C ARG A 214 77.08 19.64 -53.46
N LEU A 215 77.55 18.60 -54.16
CA LEU A 215 77.16 17.20 -54.00
C LEU A 215 77.67 16.62 -52.69
N THR A 216 78.82 17.09 -52.19
CA THR A 216 79.33 16.72 -50.86
C THR A 216 78.47 17.33 -49.76
N GLN A 217 78.12 18.62 -49.88
CA GLN A 217 77.19 19.30 -49.00
C GLN A 217 75.77 18.73 -49.11
N GLU A 218 75.31 18.39 -50.31
CA GLU A 218 74.01 17.75 -50.57
C GLU A 218 74.00 16.31 -50.05
N ARG A 219 75.10 15.57 -50.13
CA ARG A 219 75.24 14.24 -49.52
C ARG A 219 75.17 14.33 -48.00
N ASP A 220 75.85 15.29 -47.39
CA ASP A 220 75.86 15.46 -45.94
C ASP A 220 74.52 16.02 -45.44
N ALA A 221 73.89 16.91 -46.19
CA ALA A 221 72.51 17.35 -45.96
C ALA A 221 71.50 16.21 -46.18
N ALA A 222 71.70 15.34 -47.17
CA ALA A 222 70.88 14.17 -47.40
C ALA A 222 71.04 13.15 -46.28
N ARG A 223 72.27 12.96 -45.76
CA ARG A 223 72.53 12.12 -44.58
C ARG A 223 71.86 12.68 -43.34
N ALA A 224 71.95 14.00 -43.10
CA ALA A 224 71.25 14.66 -42.00
C ALA A 224 69.72 14.57 -42.17
N ALA A 225 69.20 14.73 -43.38
CA ALA A 225 67.78 14.56 -43.69
C ALA A 225 67.33 13.11 -43.49
N THR A 226 68.16 12.13 -43.84
CA THR A 226 67.89 10.69 -43.65
C THR A 226 67.89 10.33 -42.16
N ALA A 227 68.82 10.89 -41.38
CA ALA A 227 68.83 10.74 -39.92
C ALA A 227 67.57 11.36 -39.30
N CYS A 228 67.23 12.61 -39.64
CA CYS A 228 65.98 13.25 -39.21
C CYS A 228 64.72 12.47 -39.65
N ALA A 229 64.72 11.90 -40.86
CA ALA A 229 63.61 11.08 -41.35
C ALA A 229 63.50 9.77 -40.57
N SER A 230 64.64 9.16 -40.20
CA SER A 230 64.70 7.94 -39.37
C SER A 230 64.21 8.21 -37.95
N ASP A 231 64.59 9.34 -37.36
CA ASP A 231 64.11 9.76 -36.03
C ASP A 231 62.60 10.04 -36.06
N ARG A 232 62.10 10.68 -37.12
CA ARG A 232 60.65 10.89 -37.33
C ARG A 232 59.91 9.57 -37.54
N LEU A 233 60.48 8.63 -38.29
CA LEU A 233 59.92 7.29 -38.45
C LEU A 233 59.87 6.53 -37.12
N GLY A 234 60.93 6.62 -36.30
CA GLY A 234 60.96 6.04 -34.96
C GLY A 234 59.85 6.60 -34.06
N ALA A 235 59.66 7.92 -34.06
CA ALA A 235 58.57 8.57 -33.32
C ALA A 235 57.19 8.11 -33.80
N VAL A 236 56.97 8.04 -35.12
CA VAL A 236 55.70 7.57 -35.71
C VAL A 236 55.45 6.09 -35.40
N GLU A 237 56.46 5.24 -35.42
CA GLU A 237 56.33 3.83 -35.03
C GLU A 237 55.98 3.65 -33.55
N GLU A 238 56.57 4.48 -32.68
CA GLU A 238 56.27 4.47 -31.25
C GLU A 238 54.84 4.95 -30.97
N ASP A 239 54.40 6.00 -31.65
CA ASP A 239 53.02 6.50 -31.63
C ASP A 239 52.03 5.46 -32.14
N LEU A 240 52.35 4.78 -33.25
CA LEU A 240 51.52 3.70 -33.81
C LEU A 240 51.37 2.54 -32.82
N ARG A 241 52.47 2.13 -32.16
CA ARG A 241 52.42 1.12 -31.09
C ARG A 241 51.64 1.61 -29.87
N GLY A 242 51.71 2.90 -29.55
CA GLY A 242 50.88 3.55 -28.53
C GLY A 242 49.39 3.44 -28.86
N HIS A 243 49.01 3.79 -30.10
CA HIS A 243 47.64 3.69 -30.58
C HIS A 243 47.12 2.25 -30.59
N GLN A 244 47.91 1.30 -31.06
CA GLN A 244 47.54 -0.13 -31.03
C GLN A 244 47.31 -0.66 -29.62
N ARG A 245 48.11 -0.22 -28.64
CA ARG A 245 47.89 -0.56 -27.21
C ARG A 245 46.58 0.04 -26.72
N SER A 246 46.35 1.33 -26.97
CA SER A 246 45.11 2.01 -26.59
C SER A 246 43.85 1.36 -27.18
N CYS A 247 43.90 0.94 -28.46
CA CYS A 247 42.79 0.22 -29.09
C CYS A 247 42.51 -1.13 -28.44
N ARG A 248 43.56 -1.88 -28.05
CA ARG A 248 43.40 -3.15 -27.32
C ARG A 248 42.80 -2.93 -25.94
N ASP A 249 43.26 -1.92 -25.22
CA ASP A 249 42.78 -1.60 -23.87
C ASP A 249 41.31 -1.15 -23.93
N SER A 250 40.96 -0.29 -24.88
CA SER A 250 39.57 0.15 -25.10
C SER A 250 38.66 -1.01 -25.53
N SER A 251 39.15 -1.95 -26.34
CA SER A 251 38.40 -3.15 -26.71
C SER A 251 38.17 -4.08 -25.51
N ALA A 252 39.19 -4.25 -24.65
CA ALA A 252 39.08 -5.02 -23.42
C ALA A 252 38.06 -4.39 -22.45
N GLU A 253 38.06 -3.06 -22.33
CA GLU A 253 37.10 -2.34 -21.48
C GLU A 253 35.67 -2.41 -22.03
N LEU A 254 35.49 -2.25 -23.34
CA LEU A 254 34.17 -2.47 -23.98
C LEU A 254 33.64 -3.88 -23.72
N ASN A 255 34.50 -4.90 -23.77
CA ASN A 255 34.10 -6.26 -23.47
C ASN A 255 33.75 -6.44 -21.98
N ARG A 256 34.47 -5.79 -21.05
CA ARG A 256 34.09 -5.76 -19.63
C ARG A 256 32.73 -5.10 -19.41
N LEU A 257 32.50 -3.94 -20.02
CA LEU A 257 31.23 -3.21 -19.90
C LEU A 257 30.06 -4.03 -20.45
N ARG A 258 30.23 -4.70 -21.60
CA ARG A 258 29.22 -5.62 -22.13
C ARG A 258 28.93 -6.78 -21.18
N ALA A 259 29.97 -7.36 -20.55
CA ALA A 259 29.79 -8.44 -19.58
C ALA A 259 29.05 -7.95 -18.31
N LEU A 260 29.37 -6.77 -17.81
CA LEU A 260 28.67 -6.14 -16.68
C LEU A 260 27.21 -5.82 -17.03
N GLN A 261 26.96 -5.28 -18.23
CA GLN A 261 25.60 -5.00 -18.70
C GLN A 261 24.77 -6.28 -18.83
N ALA A 262 25.36 -7.37 -19.36
CA ALA A 262 24.70 -8.66 -19.45
C ALA A 262 24.34 -9.19 -18.04
N ALA A 263 25.29 -9.19 -17.11
CA ALA A 263 25.06 -9.62 -15.73
C ALA A 263 23.98 -8.77 -15.03
N SER A 264 24.01 -7.45 -15.23
CA SER A 264 23.00 -6.52 -14.69
C SER A 264 21.62 -6.77 -15.29
N THR A 265 21.54 -7.09 -16.58
CA THR A 265 20.28 -7.41 -17.25
C THR A 265 19.72 -8.73 -16.74
N ASP A 266 20.55 -9.75 -16.56
CA ASP A 266 20.14 -11.04 -16.00
C ASP A 266 19.64 -10.92 -14.56
N ASP A 267 20.30 -10.10 -13.72
CA ASP A 267 19.87 -9.84 -12.35
C ASP A 267 18.53 -9.07 -12.32
N PHE A 268 18.35 -8.10 -13.23
CA PHE A 268 17.06 -7.42 -13.40
C PHE A 268 15.95 -8.39 -13.82
N ILE A 269 16.20 -9.27 -14.80
CA ILE A 269 15.21 -10.28 -15.21
C ILE A 269 14.85 -11.19 -14.03
N ARG A 270 15.84 -11.64 -13.26
CA ARG A 270 15.63 -12.49 -12.08
C ARG A 270 14.80 -11.81 -11.00
N THR A 271 15.09 -10.54 -10.69
CA THR A 271 14.35 -9.77 -9.68
C THR A 271 12.91 -9.54 -10.11
N VAL A 272 12.65 -9.24 -11.39
CA VAL A 272 11.30 -9.12 -11.95
C VAL A 272 10.54 -10.45 -11.84
N GLN A 273 11.15 -11.56 -12.23
CA GLN A 273 10.53 -12.89 -12.12
C GLN A 273 10.21 -13.26 -10.66
N GLY A 274 11.11 -12.96 -9.72
CA GLY A 274 10.88 -13.18 -8.30
C GLY A 274 9.71 -12.35 -7.76
N ARG A 275 9.60 -11.09 -8.19
CA ARG A 275 8.47 -10.21 -7.83
C ARG A 275 7.16 -10.72 -8.40
N ASP A 276 7.15 -11.16 -9.66
CA ASP A 276 5.93 -11.64 -10.32
C ASP A 276 5.45 -12.96 -9.67
N THR A 277 6.37 -13.85 -9.30
CA THR A 277 6.07 -15.06 -8.52
C THR A 277 5.45 -14.70 -7.16
N ALA A 278 6.05 -13.76 -6.43
CA ALA A 278 5.51 -13.31 -5.14
C ALA A 278 4.12 -12.66 -5.27
N ARG A 279 3.86 -12.00 -6.40
CA ARG A 279 2.54 -11.42 -6.71
C ARG A 279 1.50 -12.50 -6.95
N ASP A 280 1.84 -13.55 -7.68
CA ASP A 280 0.95 -14.68 -7.92
C ASP A 280 0.61 -15.42 -6.61
N ASP A 281 1.61 -15.63 -5.74
CA ASP A 281 1.39 -16.19 -4.40
C ASP A 281 0.47 -15.32 -3.54
N ALA A 282 0.66 -14.00 -3.56
CA ALA A 282 -0.20 -13.07 -2.84
C ALA A 282 -1.66 -13.09 -3.37
N ASN A 283 -1.85 -13.23 -4.68
CA ASN A 283 -3.17 -13.38 -5.28
C ASN A 283 -3.85 -14.68 -4.85
N ARG A 284 -3.09 -15.79 -4.79
CA ARG A 284 -3.59 -17.07 -4.32
C ARG A 284 -4.03 -17.01 -2.85
N LEU A 285 -3.19 -16.47 -1.98
CA LEU A 285 -3.52 -16.28 -0.56
C LEU A 285 -4.75 -15.39 -0.36
N ARG A 286 -4.91 -14.35 -1.20
CA ARG A 286 -6.13 -13.52 -1.18
C ARG A 286 -7.37 -14.34 -1.52
N GLY A 287 -7.28 -15.21 -2.52
CA GLY A 287 -8.36 -16.16 -2.86
C GLY A 287 -8.70 -17.07 -1.68
N ASP A 288 -7.70 -17.67 -1.05
CA ASP A 288 -7.89 -18.56 0.10
C ASP A 288 -8.56 -17.84 1.29
N VAL A 289 -8.16 -16.59 1.57
CA VAL A 289 -8.79 -15.75 2.62
C VAL A 289 -10.25 -15.43 2.27
N SER A 290 -10.54 -15.11 1.01
CA SER A 290 -11.91 -14.89 0.54
C SER A 290 -12.77 -16.14 0.72
N ASP A 291 -12.25 -17.32 0.35
CA ASP A 291 -12.93 -18.60 0.55
C ASP A 291 -13.15 -18.92 2.03
N LEU A 292 -12.17 -18.66 2.88
CA LEU A 292 -12.29 -18.86 4.32
C LEU A 292 -13.37 -17.95 4.93
N ASN A 293 -13.42 -16.68 4.51
CA ASN A 293 -14.45 -15.74 4.94
C ASN A 293 -15.85 -16.17 4.49
N ALA A 294 -15.99 -16.68 3.27
CA ALA A 294 -17.26 -17.22 2.78
C ALA A 294 -17.70 -18.44 3.63
N LYS A 295 -16.79 -19.38 3.89
CA LYS A 295 -17.05 -20.54 4.77
C LYS A 295 -17.44 -20.11 6.19
N LEU A 296 -16.75 -19.11 6.76
CA LEU A 296 -17.06 -18.57 8.07
C LEU A 296 -18.46 -17.93 8.12
N ALA A 297 -18.82 -17.16 7.10
CA ALA A 297 -20.16 -16.58 6.99
C ALA A 297 -21.25 -17.65 6.92
N THR A 298 -21.04 -18.70 6.11
CA THR A 298 -21.96 -19.84 6.03
C THR A 298 -22.07 -20.58 7.38
N ALA A 299 -20.96 -20.82 8.06
CA ALA A 299 -20.95 -21.47 9.38
C ALA A 299 -21.68 -20.63 10.44
N LYS A 300 -21.49 -19.31 10.44
CA LYS A 300 -22.18 -18.39 11.36
C LYS A 300 -23.69 -18.38 11.12
N ASN A 301 -24.11 -18.39 9.86
CA ASN A 301 -25.53 -18.51 9.50
C ASN A 301 -26.11 -19.86 9.90
N ALA A 302 -25.35 -20.94 9.69
CA ALA A 302 -25.72 -22.27 10.13
C ALA A 302 -25.83 -22.37 11.65
N GLN A 303 -24.97 -21.71 12.44
CA GLN A 303 -25.07 -21.68 13.91
C GLN A 303 -26.28 -20.87 14.42
N GLY A 304 -26.70 -19.84 13.67
CA GLY A 304 -27.90 -19.06 13.98
C GLY A 304 -29.21 -19.85 13.88
N VAL A 305 -29.23 -20.94 13.09
CA VAL A 305 -30.42 -21.80 12.91
C VAL A 305 -30.70 -22.66 14.17
N PRO A 306 -29.74 -23.45 14.71
CA PRO A 306 -29.89 -24.16 15.97
C PRO A 306 -30.23 -23.26 17.16
N ALA A 307 -29.68 -22.04 17.22
CA ALA A 307 -29.98 -21.10 18.30
C ALA A 307 -31.45 -20.65 18.27
N LYS A 308 -32.03 -20.43 17.08
CA LYS A 308 -33.45 -20.10 16.91
C LYS A 308 -34.34 -21.31 17.20
N GLU A 309 -34.00 -22.49 16.68
CA GLU A 309 -34.75 -23.72 16.93
C GLU A 309 -34.78 -24.08 18.42
N PHE A 310 -33.67 -23.89 19.14
CA PHE A 310 -33.63 -24.11 20.58
C PHE A 310 -34.47 -23.09 21.35
N ALA A 311 -34.47 -21.81 20.94
CA ALA A 311 -35.31 -20.79 21.55
C ALA A 311 -36.81 -21.09 21.35
N ASP A 312 -37.21 -21.54 20.16
CA ASP A 312 -38.59 -21.92 19.87
C ASP A 312 -39.00 -23.21 20.59
N ALA A 313 -38.10 -24.20 20.70
CA ALA A 313 -38.33 -25.40 21.49
C ALA A 313 -38.52 -25.07 22.99
N LYS A 314 -37.74 -24.13 23.52
CA LYS A 314 -37.88 -23.66 24.91
C LYS A 314 -39.23 -22.97 25.15
N ARG A 315 -39.70 -22.14 24.22
CA ARG A 315 -41.04 -21.53 24.31
C ARG A 315 -42.14 -22.60 24.30
N ARG A 316 -42.07 -23.56 23.37
CA ARG A 316 -43.03 -24.68 23.30
C ARG A 316 -43.07 -25.50 24.58
N LEU A 317 -41.90 -25.73 25.21
CA LEU A 317 -41.83 -26.41 26.51
C LEU A 317 -42.59 -25.62 27.58
N GLN A 318 -42.37 -24.30 27.66
CA GLN A 318 -43.06 -23.43 28.63
C GLN A 318 -44.58 -23.42 28.43
N ASP A 319 -45.05 -23.39 27.18
CA ASP A 319 -46.48 -23.46 26.85
C ASP A 319 -47.08 -24.82 27.24
N LEU A 320 -46.33 -25.91 27.03
CA LEU A 320 -46.74 -27.26 27.44
C LEU A 320 -46.79 -27.37 28.97
N GLU A 321 -45.80 -26.86 29.68
CA GLU A 321 -45.77 -26.80 31.15
C GLU A 321 -46.93 -25.96 31.71
N HIS A 322 -47.28 -24.86 31.04
CA HIS A 322 -48.46 -24.07 31.39
C HIS A 322 -49.75 -24.88 31.19
N SER A 323 -49.88 -25.55 30.04
CA SER A 323 -51.04 -26.39 29.71
C SER A 323 -51.20 -27.55 30.69
N VAL A 324 -50.10 -28.22 31.07
CA VAL A 324 -50.11 -29.30 32.08
C VAL A 324 -50.55 -28.76 33.44
N ARG A 325 -50.08 -27.57 33.85
CA ARG A 325 -50.53 -26.94 35.11
C ARG A 325 -52.03 -26.63 35.09
N VAL A 326 -52.57 -26.15 33.96
CA VAL A 326 -54.02 -25.91 33.80
C VAL A 326 -54.80 -27.22 33.91
N LEU A 327 -54.41 -28.25 33.16
CA LEU A 327 -55.06 -29.56 33.19
C LEU A 327 -55.01 -30.22 34.57
N GLN A 328 -53.92 -30.04 35.32
CA GLN A 328 -53.83 -30.51 36.71
C GLN A 328 -54.87 -29.82 37.60
N ARG A 329 -54.99 -28.48 37.50
CA ARG A 329 -56.00 -27.72 38.26
C ARG A 329 -57.42 -28.15 37.90
N GLU A 330 -57.73 -28.34 36.63
CA GLU A 330 -59.05 -28.80 36.17
C GLU A 330 -59.37 -30.20 36.69
N ARG A 331 -58.40 -31.12 36.62
CA ARG A 331 -58.54 -32.48 37.15
C ARG A 331 -58.78 -32.47 38.66
N ASP A 332 -58.06 -31.64 39.40
CA ASP A 332 -58.20 -31.57 40.85
C ASP A 332 -59.56 -30.95 41.22
N ALA A 333 -60.01 -29.90 40.53
CA ALA A 333 -61.36 -29.37 40.68
C ALA A 333 -62.46 -30.42 40.37
N ALA A 334 -62.25 -31.24 39.33
CA ALA A 334 -63.18 -32.33 39.01
C ALA A 334 -63.20 -33.44 40.08
N ARG A 335 -62.06 -33.72 40.72
CA ARG A 335 -61.98 -34.66 41.86
C ARG A 335 -62.73 -34.12 43.07
N ASP A 336 -62.53 -32.84 43.39
CA ASP A 336 -63.20 -32.18 44.51
C ASP A 336 -64.72 -32.20 44.30
N ALA A 337 -65.20 -31.85 43.09
CA ALA A 337 -66.62 -31.90 42.75
C ALA A 337 -67.21 -33.32 42.85
N ARG A 338 -66.46 -34.35 42.42
CA ARG A 338 -66.87 -35.75 42.55
C ARG A 338 -66.96 -36.17 44.02
N ASP A 339 -65.98 -35.79 44.82
CA ASP A 339 -65.92 -36.17 46.23
C ASP A 339 -67.03 -35.46 47.03
N GLN A 340 -67.34 -34.20 46.68
CA GLN A 340 -68.54 -33.51 47.17
C GLN A 340 -69.83 -34.25 46.81
N ALA A 341 -70.02 -34.62 45.53
CA ALA A 341 -71.20 -35.38 45.10
C ALA A 341 -71.33 -36.74 45.81
N ARG A 342 -70.21 -37.40 46.12
CA ARG A 342 -70.21 -38.64 46.93
C ARG A 342 -70.64 -38.38 48.37
N GLN A 343 -70.14 -37.31 49.00
CA GLN A 343 -70.56 -36.93 50.35
C GLN A 343 -72.05 -36.63 50.40
N GLU A 344 -72.57 -35.88 49.43
CA GLU A 344 -74.00 -35.57 49.29
C GLU A 344 -74.83 -36.85 49.12
N ARG A 345 -74.41 -37.77 48.23
CA ARG A 345 -75.07 -39.08 48.08
C ARG A 345 -75.06 -39.88 49.38
N ASP A 346 -73.94 -39.94 50.09
CA ASP A 346 -73.83 -40.69 51.34
C ASP A 346 -74.70 -40.06 52.44
N THR A 347 -74.88 -38.73 52.45
CA THR A 347 -75.86 -38.07 53.33
C THR A 347 -77.29 -38.45 52.96
N PHE A 348 -77.66 -38.40 51.68
CA PHE A 348 -79.00 -38.82 51.23
C PHE A 348 -79.29 -40.29 51.56
N GLN A 349 -78.31 -41.17 51.43
CA GLN A 349 -78.47 -42.58 51.78
C GLN A 349 -78.75 -42.76 53.29
N ARG A 350 -78.02 -42.04 54.16
CA ARG A 350 -78.29 -42.05 55.60
C ARG A 350 -79.69 -41.54 55.94
N ASP A 351 -80.14 -40.49 55.26
CA ASP A 351 -81.48 -39.94 55.45
C ASP A 351 -82.57 -40.93 55.00
N LEU A 352 -82.35 -41.63 53.87
CA LEU A 352 -83.23 -42.70 53.40
C LEU A 352 -83.27 -43.88 54.37
N ASP A 353 -82.13 -44.32 54.89
CA ASP A 353 -82.07 -45.42 55.87
C ASP A 353 -82.79 -45.04 57.16
N LEU A 354 -82.62 -43.79 57.63
CA LEU A 354 -83.36 -43.25 58.77
C LEU A 354 -84.87 -43.20 58.50
N ALA A 355 -85.28 -42.80 57.29
CA ALA A 355 -86.68 -42.80 56.89
C ALA A 355 -87.26 -44.22 56.84
N HIS A 356 -86.53 -45.20 56.29
CA HIS A 356 -86.91 -46.60 56.30
C HIS A 356 -87.02 -47.17 57.72
N GLN A 357 -86.10 -46.83 58.62
CA GLN A 357 -86.21 -47.20 60.04
C GLN A 357 -87.47 -46.61 60.69
N LYS A 358 -87.79 -45.34 60.41
CA LYS A 358 -89.03 -44.71 60.90
C LYS A 358 -90.27 -45.41 60.35
N ILE A 359 -90.30 -45.73 59.05
CA ILE A 359 -91.43 -46.47 58.43
C ILE A 359 -91.54 -47.87 59.02
N ALA A 360 -90.44 -48.58 59.21
CA ALA A 360 -90.42 -49.90 59.84
C ALA A 360 -90.89 -49.86 61.29
N ALA A 361 -90.50 -48.83 62.06
CA ALA A 361 -90.99 -48.63 63.42
C ALA A 361 -92.50 -48.33 63.46
N VAL A 362 -93.00 -47.53 62.51
CA VAL A 362 -94.45 -47.30 62.34
C VAL A 362 -95.16 -48.61 61.98
N ALA A 363 -94.64 -49.39 61.03
CA ALA A 363 -95.22 -50.68 60.64
C ALA A 363 -95.23 -51.69 61.80
N ALA A 364 -94.17 -51.73 62.61
CA ALA A 364 -94.12 -52.56 63.82
C ALA A 364 -95.12 -52.12 64.89
N ALA A 365 -95.39 -50.82 65.02
CA ALA A 365 -96.41 -50.28 65.92
C ALA A 365 -97.85 -50.56 65.44
N VAL A 366 -98.07 -50.70 64.13
CA VAL A 366 -99.39 -50.95 63.54
C VAL A 366 -99.76 -52.45 63.56
N GLY A 367 -98.79 -53.37 63.54
CA GLY A 367 -99.03 -54.83 63.58
C GLY A 367 -99.72 -55.38 62.32
N PRO A 368 -99.64 -56.69 62.02
CA PRO A 368 -100.26 -57.25 60.83
C PRO A 368 -101.78 -57.14 60.92
N ILE A 369 -102.38 -56.41 60.00
CA ILE A 369 -103.83 -56.40 59.81
C ILE A 369 -104.22 -57.78 59.27
N SER A 370 -104.76 -58.63 60.14
CA SER A 370 -105.39 -59.89 59.77
C SER A 370 -106.64 -59.57 58.96
N ILE A 371 -106.59 -59.75 57.64
CA ILE A 371 -107.79 -59.79 56.81
C ILE A 371 -108.33 -61.22 56.91
N ALA A 372 -109.33 -61.41 57.75
CA ALA A 372 -110.21 -62.56 57.77
C ALA A 372 -111.63 -62.08 58.14
N ASP A 373 -112.54 -62.24 57.18
CA ASP A 373 -114.01 -62.15 57.16
C ASP A 373 -114.76 -61.15 58.06
#